data_AF-A0A0M0JPB2-F1
#
_entry.id   AF-A0A0M0JPB2-F1
#
_cell.length_a   1.000
_cell.length_b   1.000
_cell.length_c   1.000
_cell.angle_alpha   90.00
_cell.angle_beta   90.00
_cell.angle_gamma   90.00
#
_symmetry.space_group_name_H-M   'P 1'
#
loop_
_entity.id
_entity.type
_entity.pdbx_description
1 polymer ?
#
loop_
_entity_poly.entity_id
_entity_poly.type
_entity_poly.pdbx_seq_one_letter_code
_entity_poly.pdbx_strand_id
1 'polypeptide(L)'
;MGESTPIVSILAQRKRLVILDEPFVGLDPAVTAEIVKLIRSVAASRSLAMILVSHVEDSAVQLGPTRELHLERARGEDSGAAARPTQLSRLPFIPRAGRRLADYLLYSLPLVVCAFGATGAAVSMLLGDMLRRVDVVAIVSGFLEKYLQGNPALPMVLSLVDRIVRANEAEAKRKLYALALGSIFTIELGPLLTALLLAGRIGGSYAGEVAMMVATNQLDLLAVLGVPATLWTFAPALLAALVAAPVLTAVGTAVALGVGAVVGGPAGFDLMPPGEYWREVQEVVLTHRPGAHVLKWAPLVNVYRSVSFMAATMLIAQACARWQRRAQPRHVPFIITSAVVLSCLAVLFLDWAFSQAYVRLDDTHLIAAADPAAMYRDPSSAVEYMADAADALPEADRAEYRDEYDDADTQNVAVDGFGGFSELRPASDSLDLEDGGGGDDGGGEDVDGMDDEI
;
A
#
# COMPACT_ATOMS: atom_id res chain seq x y z
N MET A 1 -51.45 -10.30 13.12
CA MET A 1 -52.19 -9.02 13.31
C MET A 1 -51.30 -7.79 12.98
N GLY A 2 -50.38 -7.88 12.01
CA GLY A 2 -49.40 -6.81 11.71
C GLY A 2 -49.22 -6.46 10.23
N GLU A 3 -49.96 -7.07 9.32
CA GLU A 3 -49.76 -6.93 7.86
C GLU A 3 -50.70 -5.92 7.18
N SER A 4 -51.76 -5.46 7.87
CA SER A 4 -52.79 -4.57 7.31
C SER A 4 -52.48 -3.07 7.47
N THR A 5 -51.43 -2.72 8.21
CA THR A 5 -51.01 -1.34 8.51
C THR A 5 -50.58 -0.50 7.29
N PRO A 6 -49.90 -1.04 6.26
CA PRO A 6 -49.43 -0.24 5.13
C PRO A 6 -50.57 0.28 4.26
N ILE A 7 -51.54 -0.58 3.93
CA ILE A 7 -52.67 -0.24 3.05
C ILE A 7 -53.56 0.82 3.70
N VAL A 8 -53.84 0.70 5.00
CA VAL A 8 -54.63 1.68 5.75
C VAL A 8 -53.97 3.06 5.74
N SER A 9 -52.64 3.12 5.91
CA SER A 9 -51.87 4.38 5.86
C SER A 9 -51.91 5.05 4.47
N ILE A 10 -51.89 4.25 3.39
CA ILE A 10 -51.95 4.74 2.01
C ILE A 10 -53.37 5.27 1.69
N LEU A 11 -54.41 4.57 2.16
CA LEU A 11 -55.80 4.96 1.96
C LEU A 11 -56.20 6.23 2.72
N ALA A 12 -55.58 6.50 3.87
CA ALA A 12 -55.78 7.72 4.63
C ALA A 12 -55.27 8.97 3.87
N GLN A 13 -54.25 8.83 3.02
CA GLN A 13 -53.60 9.95 2.32
C GLN A 13 -54.35 10.49 1.09
N ARG A 14 -55.55 9.95 0.77
CA ARG A 14 -56.39 10.36 -0.37
C ARG A 14 -55.62 10.48 -1.70
N LYS A 15 -54.68 9.56 -1.96
CA LYS A 15 -53.95 9.53 -3.23
C LYS A 15 -54.92 9.26 -4.40
N ARG A 16 -54.58 9.77 -5.59
CA ARG A 16 -55.35 9.52 -6.83
C ARG A 16 -54.85 8.32 -7.63
N LEU A 17 -53.65 7.83 -7.30
CA LEU A 17 -53.00 6.67 -7.91
C LEU A 17 -52.36 5.83 -6.81
N VAL A 18 -52.60 4.52 -6.84
CA VAL A 18 -51.95 3.54 -5.96
C VAL A 18 -51.32 2.45 -6.83
N ILE A 19 -50.06 2.12 -6.54
CA ILE A 19 -49.35 1.01 -7.17
C ILE A 19 -49.20 -0.08 -6.12
N LEU A 20 -49.71 -1.28 -6.41
CA LEU A 20 -49.58 -2.46 -5.58
C LEU A 20 -48.61 -3.41 -6.29
N ASP A 21 -47.42 -3.58 -5.73
CA ASP A 21 -46.40 -4.47 -6.25
C ASP A 21 -46.46 -5.80 -5.50
N GLU A 22 -46.81 -6.88 -6.22
CA GLU A 22 -46.90 -8.25 -5.73
C GLU A 22 -47.73 -8.43 -4.43
N PRO A 23 -48.97 -7.89 -4.36
CA PRO A 23 -49.73 -7.83 -3.11
C PRO A 23 -50.24 -9.19 -2.61
N PHE A 24 -50.08 -10.25 -3.41
CA PHE A 24 -50.57 -11.60 -3.12
C PHE A 24 -49.46 -12.58 -2.73
N VAL A 25 -48.20 -12.17 -2.82
CA VAL A 25 -47.07 -13.08 -2.62
C VAL A 25 -46.93 -13.48 -1.16
N GLY A 26 -46.88 -14.79 -0.91
CA GLY A 26 -46.70 -15.35 0.43
C GLY A 26 -47.96 -15.45 1.28
N LEU A 27 -49.13 -15.13 0.71
CA LEU A 27 -50.43 -15.22 1.39
C LEU A 27 -51.11 -16.56 1.11
N ASP A 28 -51.85 -17.08 2.08
CA ASP A 28 -52.68 -18.26 1.87
C ASP A 28 -53.93 -17.91 1.03
N PRO A 29 -54.59 -18.90 0.40
CA PRO A 29 -55.73 -18.66 -0.48
C PRO A 29 -56.91 -17.95 0.20
N ALA A 30 -57.14 -18.16 1.50
CA ALA A 30 -58.25 -17.54 2.22
C ALA A 30 -57.99 -16.05 2.47
N VAL A 31 -56.77 -15.71 2.92
CA VAL A 31 -56.36 -14.31 3.11
C VAL A 31 -56.26 -13.56 1.78
N THR A 32 -55.80 -14.23 0.72
CA THR A 32 -55.78 -13.67 -0.64
C THR A 32 -57.18 -13.24 -1.09
N ALA A 33 -58.20 -14.09 -0.88
CA ALA A 33 -59.59 -13.76 -1.23
C ALA A 33 -60.15 -12.57 -0.42
N GLU A 34 -59.73 -12.42 0.84
CA GLU A 34 -60.12 -11.29 1.69
C GLU A 34 -59.47 -9.99 1.20
N ILE A 35 -58.18 -10.01 0.85
CA ILE A 35 -57.44 -8.88 0.30
C ILE A 35 -58.01 -8.47 -1.07
N VAL A 36 -58.35 -9.42 -1.94
CA VAL A 36 -59.01 -9.12 -3.22
C VAL A 36 -60.33 -8.36 -3.01
N LYS A 37 -61.17 -8.80 -2.06
CA LYS A 37 -62.42 -8.08 -1.71
C LYS A 37 -62.13 -6.66 -1.21
N LEU A 38 -61.13 -6.51 -0.35
CA LEU A 38 -60.73 -5.22 0.19
C LEU A 38 -60.27 -4.26 -0.93
N ILE A 39 -59.35 -4.71 -1.78
CA ILE A 39 -58.84 -3.93 -2.93
C ILE A 39 -59.99 -3.52 -3.84
N ARG A 40 -60.92 -4.43 -4.14
CA ARG A 40 -62.09 -4.14 -4.99
C ARG A 40 -63.01 -3.08 -4.35
N SER A 41 -63.31 -3.21 -3.05
CA SER A 41 -64.15 -2.22 -2.33
C SER A 41 -63.51 -0.83 -2.29
N VAL A 42 -62.19 -0.76 -2.18
CA VAL A 42 -61.40 0.47 -2.22
C VAL A 42 -61.42 1.08 -3.62
N ALA A 43 -61.22 0.27 -4.66
CA ALA A 43 -61.25 0.71 -6.05
C ALA A 43 -62.62 1.30 -6.43
N ALA A 44 -63.70 0.70 -5.93
CA ALA A 44 -65.07 1.10 -6.23
C ALA A 44 -65.53 2.38 -5.51
N SER A 45 -64.96 2.67 -4.33
CA SER A 45 -65.46 3.74 -3.45
C SER A 45 -64.80 5.11 -3.66
N ARG A 46 -63.78 5.22 -4.52
CA ARG A 46 -63.01 6.46 -4.71
C ARG A 46 -62.60 6.69 -6.17
N SER A 47 -62.36 7.95 -6.55
CA SER A 47 -61.71 8.33 -7.81
C SER A 47 -60.21 7.98 -7.80
N LEU A 48 -59.90 6.69 -7.64
CA LEU A 48 -58.57 6.14 -7.42
C LEU A 48 -58.20 5.28 -8.64
N ALA A 49 -57.17 5.67 -9.37
CA ALA A 49 -56.52 4.76 -10.32
C ALA A 49 -55.66 3.78 -9.54
N MET A 50 -55.71 2.49 -9.88
CA MET A 50 -54.90 1.48 -9.23
C MET A 50 -54.19 0.63 -10.27
N ILE A 51 -52.88 0.50 -10.11
CA ILE A 51 -52.03 -0.36 -10.92
C ILE A 51 -51.57 -1.49 -10.02
N LEU A 52 -51.85 -2.73 -10.44
CA LEU A 52 -51.47 -3.91 -9.71
C LEU A 52 -50.47 -4.70 -10.56
N VAL A 53 -49.32 -5.00 -9.98
CA VAL A 53 -48.28 -5.84 -10.56
C VAL A 53 -48.33 -7.15 -9.79
N SER A 54 -48.56 -8.26 -10.48
CA SER A 54 -48.68 -9.59 -9.85
C SER A 54 -48.29 -10.65 -10.87
N HIS A 55 -47.57 -11.68 -10.44
CA HIS A 55 -47.37 -12.90 -11.24
C HIS A 55 -48.41 -13.99 -10.95
N VAL A 56 -49.36 -13.74 -10.03
CA VAL A 56 -50.48 -14.64 -9.73
C VAL A 56 -51.69 -14.24 -10.58
N GLU A 57 -51.82 -14.84 -11.76
CA GLU A 57 -52.88 -14.53 -12.75
C GLU A 57 -54.29 -14.71 -12.16
N ASP A 58 -54.57 -15.84 -11.50
CA ASP A 58 -55.89 -16.16 -10.96
C ASP A 58 -56.41 -15.09 -9.98
N SER A 59 -55.51 -14.49 -9.19
CA SER A 59 -55.87 -13.44 -8.22
C SER A 59 -56.03 -12.07 -8.89
N ALA A 60 -55.26 -11.82 -9.95
CA ALA A 60 -55.38 -10.61 -10.77
C ALA A 60 -56.72 -10.57 -11.53
N VAL A 61 -57.12 -11.69 -12.13
CA VAL A 61 -58.41 -11.83 -12.84
C VAL A 61 -59.59 -11.65 -11.89
N GLN A 62 -59.50 -12.21 -10.67
CA GLN A 62 -60.53 -12.05 -9.65
C GLN A 62 -60.75 -10.60 -9.21
N LEU A 63 -59.83 -9.66 -9.45
CA LEU A 63 -60.08 -8.25 -9.16
C LEU A 63 -61.06 -7.60 -10.14
N GLY A 64 -61.19 -8.13 -11.38
CA GLY A 64 -61.95 -7.53 -12.47
C GLY A 64 -61.30 -6.24 -13.00
N PRO A 65 -60.03 -6.28 -13.45
CA PRO A 65 -59.31 -5.09 -13.89
C PRO A 65 -59.93 -4.45 -15.13
N THR A 66 -59.92 -3.12 -15.22
CA THR A 66 -60.39 -2.39 -16.42
C THR A 66 -59.45 -2.60 -17.63
N ARG A 67 -58.17 -2.83 -17.35
CA ARG A 67 -57.15 -3.19 -18.35
C ARG A 67 -56.20 -4.21 -17.76
N GLU A 68 -55.94 -5.24 -18.53
CA GLU A 68 -54.97 -6.28 -18.23
C GLU A 68 -53.80 -6.15 -19.20
N LEU A 69 -52.58 -6.21 -18.68
CA LEU A 69 -51.35 -6.11 -19.46
C LEU A 69 -50.48 -7.31 -19.07
N HIS A 70 -50.43 -8.31 -19.93
CA HIS A 70 -49.52 -9.44 -19.76
C HIS A 70 -48.13 -9.05 -20.28
N LEU A 71 -47.15 -9.04 -19.38
CA LEU A 71 -45.76 -8.82 -19.71
C LEU A 71 -45.11 -10.17 -20.05
N GLU A 72 -45.06 -10.49 -21.34
CA GLU A 72 -44.28 -11.64 -21.80
C GLU A 72 -42.81 -11.26 -21.98
N ARG A 73 -41.92 -12.21 -21.67
CA ARG A 73 -40.50 -12.04 -21.94
C ARG A 73 -40.30 -11.95 -23.44
N ALA A 74 -39.71 -10.85 -23.92
CA ALA A 74 -39.40 -10.66 -25.34
C ALA A 74 -38.66 -11.90 -25.89
N ARG A 75 -39.24 -12.53 -26.92
CA ARG A 75 -38.56 -13.60 -27.68
C ARG A 75 -37.51 -12.94 -28.57
N GLY A 76 -36.36 -13.60 -28.75
CA GLY A 76 -35.24 -13.07 -29.53
C GLY A 76 -35.57 -12.71 -30.99
N GLU A 77 -36.71 -13.19 -31.51
CA GLU A 77 -37.18 -12.95 -32.88
C GLU A 77 -37.92 -11.61 -33.05
N ASP A 78 -38.38 -10.96 -31.98
CA ASP A 78 -39.03 -9.63 -32.00
C ASP A 78 -38.03 -8.45 -32.00
N SER A 79 -36.81 -8.70 -32.49
CA SER A 79 -35.66 -7.78 -32.51
C SER A 79 -35.85 -6.52 -33.39
N GLY A 80 -37.03 -6.34 -34.01
CA GLY A 80 -37.40 -5.12 -34.73
C GLY A 80 -37.69 -3.92 -33.82
N ALA A 81 -38.04 -4.17 -32.54
CA ALA A 81 -38.00 -3.14 -31.52
C ALA A 81 -36.57 -3.04 -31.01
N ALA A 82 -35.67 -2.49 -31.86
CA ALA A 82 -34.35 -2.06 -31.45
C ALA A 82 -34.51 -1.36 -30.09
N ALA A 83 -33.93 -1.95 -29.05
CA ALA A 83 -33.90 -1.37 -27.71
C ALA A 83 -33.57 0.10 -27.90
N ARG A 84 -34.58 0.98 -27.75
CA ARG A 84 -34.36 2.41 -27.95
C ARG A 84 -33.20 2.71 -27.04
N PRO A 85 -32.04 3.16 -27.55
CA PRO A 85 -30.93 3.50 -26.69
C PRO A 85 -31.52 4.57 -25.78
N THR A 86 -31.81 4.19 -24.53
CA THR A 86 -32.23 5.14 -23.53
C THR A 86 -31.15 6.21 -23.58
N GLN A 87 -31.54 7.49 -23.56
CA GLN A 87 -30.64 8.64 -23.62
C GLN A 87 -29.78 8.70 -22.34
N LEU A 88 -28.95 7.69 -22.16
CA LEU A 88 -28.18 7.35 -21.00
C LEU A 88 -26.70 7.62 -21.27
N SER A 89 -26.36 8.19 -22.44
CA SER A 89 -25.07 8.82 -22.73
C SER A 89 -24.76 10.03 -21.84
N ARG A 90 -25.71 10.46 -21.00
CA ARG A 90 -25.52 11.49 -19.97
C ARG A 90 -25.51 10.92 -18.56
N LEU A 91 -24.90 9.75 -18.35
CA LEU A 91 -24.54 9.32 -17.00
C LEU A 91 -23.72 10.43 -16.33
N PRO A 92 -24.12 10.94 -15.15
CA PRO A 92 -23.38 11.97 -14.44
C PRO A 92 -22.14 11.35 -13.79
N PHE A 93 -21.21 10.86 -14.62
CA PHE A 93 -20.03 10.12 -14.19
C PHE A 93 -19.10 10.99 -13.35
N ILE A 94 -18.71 12.16 -13.90
CA ILE A 94 -17.81 13.12 -13.24
C ILE A 94 -18.34 13.58 -11.87
N PRO A 95 -19.58 14.09 -11.75
CA PRO A 95 -20.08 14.55 -10.44
C PRO A 95 -20.24 13.40 -9.44
N ARG A 96 -20.47 12.16 -9.90
CA ARG A 96 -20.49 10.98 -9.01
C ARG A 96 -19.10 10.60 -8.53
N ALA A 97 -18.12 10.56 -9.42
CA ALA A 97 -16.73 10.34 -9.04
C ALA A 97 -16.25 11.44 -8.09
N GLY A 98 -16.61 12.71 -8.34
CA GLY A 98 -16.31 13.83 -7.46
C GLY A 98 -16.93 13.70 -6.06
N ARG A 99 -18.21 13.30 -5.97
CA ARG A 99 -18.86 13.06 -4.67
C ARG A 99 -18.19 11.91 -3.91
N ARG A 100 -17.87 10.80 -4.59
CA ARG A 100 -17.12 9.67 -4.00
C ARG A 100 -15.74 10.09 -3.53
N LEU A 101 -15.03 10.89 -4.32
CA LEU A 101 -13.71 11.40 -3.97
C LEU A 101 -13.78 12.24 -2.68
N ALA A 102 -14.75 13.16 -2.60
CA ALA A 102 -14.98 13.95 -1.41
C ALA A 102 -15.31 13.06 -0.20
N ASP A 103 -16.19 12.07 -0.37
CA ASP A 103 -16.54 11.11 0.69
C ASP A 103 -15.30 10.33 1.17
N TYR A 104 -14.48 9.82 0.23
CA TYR A 104 -13.27 9.07 0.58
C TYR A 104 -12.24 9.93 1.30
N LEU A 105 -12.02 11.16 0.85
CA LEU A 105 -11.10 12.08 1.51
C LEU A 105 -11.60 12.46 2.90
N LEU A 106 -12.82 12.99 3.02
CA LEU A 106 -13.33 13.55 4.28
C LEU A 106 -13.49 12.48 5.37
N TYR A 107 -13.99 11.29 5.03
CA TYR A 107 -14.21 10.25 6.04
C TYR A 107 -12.98 9.40 6.34
N SER A 108 -11.98 9.37 5.46
CA SER A 108 -10.73 8.62 5.73
C SER A 108 -9.65 9.50 6.36
N LEU A 109 -9.70 10.82 6.17
CA LEU A 109 -8.68 11.73 6.67
C LEU A 109 -8.49 11.67 8.19
N PRO A 110 -9.52 11.65 9.05
CA PRO A 110 -9.33 11.51 10.50
C PRO A 110 -8.64 10.20 10.88
N LEU A 111 -9.01 9.10 10.21
CA LEU A 111 -8.38 7.78 10.42
C LEU A 111 -6.89 7.83 10.05
N VAL A 112 -6.57 8.40 8.88
CA VAL A 112 -5.19 8.54 8.39
C VAL A 112 -4.38 9.44 9.32
N VAL A 113 -4.89 10.61 9.70
CA VAL A 113 -4.19 11.56 10.59
C VAL A 113 -3.88 10.91 11.94
N CYS A 114 -4.86 10.25 12.56
CA CYS A 114 -4.66 9.58 13.85
C CYS A 114 -3.67 8.41 13.74
N ALA A 115 -3.81 7.55 12.72
CA ALA A 115 -2.94 6.40 12.56
C ALA A 115 -1.49 6.82 12.26
N PHE A 116 -1.28 7.74 11.31
CA PHE A 116 0.05 8.24 10.99
C PHE A 116 0.66 9.08 12.11
N GLY A 117 -0.15 9.85 12.85
CA GLY A 117 0.32 10.55 14.02
C GLY A 117 0.82 9.59 15.10
N ALA A 118 0.06 8.53 15.39
CA ALA A 118 0.44 7.52 16.37
C ALA A 118 1.66 6.71 15.93
N THR A 119 1.69 6.21 14.69
CA THR A 119 2.85 5.46 14.17
C THR A 119 4.07 6.36 14.01
N GLY A 120 3.88 7.60 13.56
CA GLY A 120 4.93 8.63 13.49
C GLY A 120 5.57 8.87 14.85
N ALA A 121 4.76 9.08 15.90
CA ALA A 121 5.26 9.21 17.27
C ALA A 121 6.02 7.95 17.72
N ALA A 122 5.44 6.77 17.54
CA ALA A 122 6.04 5.52 17.99
C ALA A 122 7.40 5.24 17.33
N VAL A 123 7.48 5.34 16.01
CA VAL A 123 8.73 5.13 15.25
C VAL A 123 9.76 6.19 15.62
N SER A 124 9.33 7.45 15.74
CA SER A 124 10.21 8.56 16.12
C SER A 124 10.78 8.41 17.53
N MET A 125 9.98 7.96 18.49
CA MET A 125 10.43 7.69 19.85
C MET A 125 11.39 6.50 19.90
N LEU A 126 11.08 5.43 19.18
CA LEU A 126 11.95 4.25 19.09
C LEU A 126 13.31 4.62 18.50
N LEU A 127 13.30 5.31 17.36
CA LEU A 127 14.53 5.72 16.66
C LEU A 127 15.35 6.69 17.51
N GLY A 128 14.70 7.67 18.15
CA GLY A 128 15.36 8.59 19.06
C GLY A 128 16.00 7.87 20.25
N ASP A 129 15.31 6.88 20.83
CA ASP A 129 15.83 6.12 21.98
C ASP A 129 16.99 5.22 21.57
N MET A 130 16.89 4.56 20.42
CA MET A 130 17.99 3.75 19.87
C MET A 130 19.24 4.61 19.65
N LEU A 131 19.11 5.77 18.98
CA LEU A 131 20.26 6.64 18.69
C LEU A 131 20.90 7.23 19.95
N ARG A 132 20.13 7.49 21.02
CA ARG A 132 20.72 7.94 22.30
C ARG A 132 21.50 6.84 23.01
N ARG A 133 21.08 5.58 22.87
CA ARG A 133 21.73 4.43 23.53
C ARG A 133 22.99 3.94 22.82
N VAL A 134 23.13 4.21 21.52
CA VAL A 134 24.31 3.81 20.76
C VAL A 134 25.47 4.74 21.09
N ASP A 135 26.49 4.22 21.80
CA ASP A 135 27.77 4.89 22.02
C ASP A 135 28.73 4.50 20.87
N VAL A 136 28.78 5.35 19.84
CA VAL A 136 29.60 5.11 18.65
C VAL A 136 31.07 5.08 19.02
N VAL A 137 31.46 5.90 20.00
CA VAL A 137 32.85 6.04 20.43
C VAL A 137 33.32 4.74 21.07
N ALA A 138 32.52 4.16 21.97
CA ALA A 138 32.83 2.88 22.60
C ALA A 138 32.93 1.73 21.58
N ILE A 139 32.09 1.74 20.53
CA ILE A 139 32.14 0.73 19.48
C ILE A 139 33.44 0.84 18.68
N VAL A 140 33.79 2.05 18.24
CA VAL A 140 34.99 2.29 17.42
C VAL A 140 36.27 2.08 18.23
N SER A 141 36.32 2.58 19.47
CA SER A 141 37.49 2.40 20.35
C SER A 141 37.71 0.92 20.70
N GLY A 142 36.65 0.17 21.02
CA GLY A 142 36.74 -1.26 21.30
C GLY A 142 37.20 -2.08 20.08
N PHE A 143 36.82 -1.66 18.87
CA PHE A 143 37.34 -2.26 17.64
C PHE A 143 38.83 -1.97 17.46
N LEU A 144 39.25 -0.71 17.60
CA LEU A 144 40.66 -0.33 17.49
C LEU A 144 41.54 -1.01 18.53
N GLU A 145 41.08 -1.06 19.79
CA GLU A 145 41.78 -1.77 20.86
C GLU A 145 42.00 -3.23 20.53
N LYS A 146 41.05 -3.90 19.87
CA LYS A 146 41.17 -5.30 19.45
C LYS A 146 42.16 -5.50 18.29
N TYR A 147 42.20 -4.57 17.34
CA TYR A 147 43.04 -4.70 16.14
C TYR A 147 44.48 -4.20 16.32
N LEU A 148 44.68 -3.20 17.17
CA LEU A 148 45.98 -2.56 17.39
C LEU A 148 46.63 -3.01 18.72
N GLN A 149 46.26 -4.19 19.22
CA GLN A 149 46.86 -4.78 20.43
C GLN A 149 48.38 -4.88 20.28
N GLY A 150 49.11 -4.36 21.27
CA GLY A 150 50.58 -4.37 21.28
C GLY A 150 51.26 -3.21 20.56
N ASN A 151 50.52 -2.31 19.91
CA ASN A 151 51.11 -1.12 19.30
C ASN A 151 51.34 0.00 20.36
N PRO A 152 52.57 0.52 20.54
CA PRO A 152 52.86 1.57 21.51
C PRO A 152 52.15 2.90 21.22
N ALA A 153 51.70 3.13 19.97
CA ALA A 153 50.94 4.32 19.59
C ALA A 153 49.43 4.22 19.92
N LEU A 154 48.95 3.05 20.39
CA LEU A 154 47.52 2.81 20.64
C LEU A 154 46.83 3.89 21.50
N PRO A 155 47.41 4.36 22.63
CA PRO A 155 46.75 5.39 23.45
C PRO A 155 46.60 6.73 22.70
N MET A 156 47.58 7.09 21.87
CA MET A 156 47.54 8.30 21.06
C MET A 156 46.43 8.19 20.01
N VAL A 157 46.38 7.08 19.27
CA VAL A 157 45.38 6.82 18.24
C VAL A 157 43.97 6.80 18.84
N LEU A 158 43.75 6.09 19.95
CA LEU A 158 42.45 6.07 20.63
C LEU A 158 42.02 7.46 21.09
N SER A 159 42.94 8.28 21.62
CA SER A 159 42.62 9.66 22.02
C SER A 159 42.25 10.55 20.83
N LEU A 160 42.87 10.34 19.68
CA LEU A 160 42.57 11.08 18.46
C LEU A 160 41.20 10.68 17.90
N VAL A 161 40.95 9.37 17.84
CA VAL A 161 39.69 8.80 17.36
C VAL A 161 38.53 9.16 18.27
N ASP A 162 38.69 9.09 19.60
CA ASP A 162 37.67 9.53 20.56
C ASP A 162 37.29 11.00 20.33
N ARG A 163 38.28 11.90 20.15
CA ARG A 163 38.02 13.31 19.82
C ARG A 163 37.28 13.49 18.49
N ILE A 164 37.74 12.83 17.43
CA ILE A 164 37.15 12.95 16.09
C ILE A 164 35.72 12.39 16.07
N VAL A 165 35.51 11.21 16.65
CA VAL A 165 34.20 10.55 16.67
C VAL A 165 33.23 11.36 17.52
N ARG A 166 33.61 11.84 18.71
CA ARG A 166 32.74 12.68 19.56
C ARG A 166 32.37 14.00 18.89
N ALA A 167 33.30 14.61 18.14
CA ALA A 167 33.01 15.85 17.41
C ALA A 167 31.93 15.63 16.33
N ASN A 168 31.93 14.47 15.67
CA ASN A 168 31.01 14.17 14.57
C ASN A 168 29.75 13.39 14.97
N GLU A 169 29.73 12.77 16.16
CA GLU A 169 28.66 11.87 16.61
C GLU A 169 27.29 12.54 16.62
N ALA A 170 27.21 13.77 17.13
CA ALA A 170 25.97 14.53 17.20
C ALA A 170 25.41 14.85 15.80
N GLU A 171 26.28 15.18 14.84
CA GLU A 171 25.86 15.40 13.45
C GLU A 171 25.42 14.10 12.76
N ALA A 172 26.17 13.02 12.94
CA ALA A 172 25.83 11.72 12.37
C ALA A 172 24.46 11.22 12.88
N LYS A 173 24.20 11.30 14.19
CA LYS A 173 22.92 10.91 14.79
C LYS A 173 21.75 11.74 14.26
N ARG A 174 21.94 13.06 14.08
CA ARG A 174 20.93 13.96 13.48
C ARG A 174 20.56 13.54 12.07
N LYS A 175 21.57 13.39 11.21
CA LYS A 175 21.38 12.98 9.80
C LYS A 175 20.70 11.62 9.73
N LEU A 176 21.18 10.63 10.49
CA LEU A 176 20.59 9.29 10.53
C LEU A 176 19.12 9.31 10.96
N TYR A 177 18.76 10.12 11.95
CA TYR A 177 17.37 10.25 12.40
C TYR A 177 16.44 10.74 11.28
N ALA A 178 16.78 11.88 10.67
CA ALA A 178 15.98 12.47 9.61
C ALA A 178 15.95 11.60 8.33
N LEU A 179 17.10 11.02 7.96
CA LEU A 179 17.23 10.11 6.82
C LEU A 179 16.37 8.87 6.98
N ALA A 180 16.47 8.20 8.14
CA ALA A 180 15.70 7.00 8.41
C ALA A 180 14.21 7.31 8.46
N LEU A 181 13.80 8.36 9.18
CA LEU A 181 12.38 8.69 9.30
C LEU A 181 11.77 9.10 7.96
N GLY A 182 12.47 9.95 7.19
CA GLY A 182 12.08 10.35 5.84
C GLY A 182 11.88 9.15 4.93
N SER A 183 12.94 8.35 4.77
CA SER A 183 12.93 7.19 3.87
C SER A 183 11.90 6.13 4.26
N ILE A 184 11.82 5.74 5.54
CA ILE A 184 10.88 4.73 6.03
C ILE A 184 9.44 5.13 5.72
N PHE A 185 9.04 6.37 6.01
CA PHE A 185 7.66 6.80 5.80
C PHE A 185 7.33 7.04 4.33
N THR A 186 8.23 7.62 3.54
CA THR A 186 7.90 7.97 2.16
C THR A 186 7.99 6.80 1.18
N ILE A 187 8.91 5.85 1.42
CA ILE A 187 9.18 4.75 0.50
C ILE A 187 8.36 3.52 0.87
N GLU A 188 8.38 3.12 2.15
CA GLU A 188 7.83 1.82 2.58
C GLU A 188 6.50 1.99 3.33
N LEU A 189 6.58 2.56 4.52
CA LEU A 189 5.53 2.49 5.53
C LEU A 189 4.31 3.35 5.15
N GLY A 190 4.50 4.46 4.45
CA GLY A 190 3.41 5.36 4.06
C GLY A 190 2.40 4.72 3.12
N PRO A 191 2.80 4.29 1.91
CA PRO A 191 1.91 3.61 0.98
C PRO A 191 1.27 2.36 1.60
N LEU A 192 2.06 1.56 2.34
CA LEU A 192 1.60 0.35 2.99
C LEU A 192 0.51 0.61 4.04
N LEU A 193 0.77 1.48 5.02
CA LEU A 193 -0.20 1.80 6.07
C LEU A 193 -1.47 2.42 5.48
N THR A 194 -1.34 3.33 4.52
CA THR A 194 -2.50 3.93 3.86
C THR A 194 -3.36 2.85 3.19
N ALA A 195 -2.73 1.94 2.43
CA ALA A 195 -3.45 0.88 1.75
C ALA A 195 -4.19 -0.06 2.72
N LEU A 196 -3.57 -0.46 3.83
CA LEU A 196 -4.20 -1.31 4.83
C LEU A 196 -5.40 -0.64 5.50
N LEU A 197 -5.30 0.66 5.83
CA LEU A 197 -6.41 1.41 6.41
C LEU A 197 -7.56 1.60 5.41
N LEU A 198 -7.23 1.94 4.16
CA LEU A 198 -8.22 2.18 3.12
C LEU A 198 -8.84 0.89 2.58
N ALA A 199 -8.18 -0.27 2.70
CA ALA A 199 -8.78 -1.57 2.44
C ALA A 199 -10.03 -1.78 3.31
N GLY A 200 -9.94 -1.45 4.60
CA GLY A 200 -11.08 -1.44 5.51
C GLY A 200 -12.12 -0.38 5.13
N ARG A 201 -11.71 0.89 5.04
CA ARG A 201 -12.64 2.02 4.91
C ARG A 201 -13.27 2.14 3.52
N ILE A 202 -12.46 2.12 2.47
CA ILE A 202 -12.90 2.29 1.07
C ILE A 202 -13.32 0.94 0.50
N GLY A 203 -12.43 -0.06 0.53
CA GLY A 203 -12.69 -1.40 -0.01
C GLY A 203 -13.88 -2.09 0.64
N GLY A 204 -13.93 -2.11 1.97
CA GLY A 204 -15.05 -2.67 2.73
C GLY A 204 -16.38 -1.96 2.48
N SER A 205 -16.39 -0.63 2.48
CA SER A 205 -17.62 0.15 2.21
C SER A 205 -18.14 -0.06 0.78
N TYR A 206 -17.24 -0.12 -0.20
CA TYR A 206 -17.59 -0.38 -1.60
C TYR A 206 -18.15 -1.79 -1.77
N ALA A 207 -17.49 -2.81 -1.22
CA ALA A 207 -17.95 -4.18 -1.27
C ALA A 207 -19.33 -4.34 -0.62
N GLY A 208 -19.54 -3.71 0.53
CA GLY A 208 -20.82 -3.71 1.24
C GLY A 208 -21.95 -3.07 0.44
N GLU A 209 -21.70 -1.90 -0.16
CA GLU A 209 -22.71 -1.23 -0.99
C GLU A 209 -23.10 -2.08 -2.19
N VAL A 210 -22.13 -2.58 -2.96
CA VAL A 210 -22.42 -3.42 -4.13
C VAL A 210 -23.09 -4.73 -3.74
N ALA A 211 -22.69 -5.35 -2.63
CA ALA A 211 -23.32 -6.56 -2.12
C ALA A 211 -24.78 -6.31 -1.69
N MET A 212 -25.09 -5.15 -1.11
CA MET A 212 -26.47 -4.74 -0.84
C MET A 212 -27.28 -4.54 -2.12
N MET A 213 -26.68 -3.96 -3.17
CA MET A 213 -27.34 -3.80 -4.47
C MET A 213 -27.63 -5.15 -5.14
N VAL A 214 -26.75 -6.15 -4.97
CA VAL A 214 -27.01 -7.53 -5.40
C VAL A 214 -28.17 -8.11 -4.59
N ALA A 215 -28.14 -7.99 -3.26
CA ALA A 215 -29.13 -8.58 -2.38
C ALA A 215 -30.55 -8.01 -2.55
N THR A 216 -30.65 -6.80 -3.10
CA THR A 216 -31.93 -6.10 -3.36
C THR A 216 -32.32 -6.09 -4.84
N ASN A 217 -31.64 -6.87 -5.69
CA ASN A 217 -31.84 -6.94 -7.15
C ASN A 217 -31.72 -5.57 -7.87
N GLN A 218 -31.06 -4.59 -7.27
CA GLN A 218 -30.87 -3.27 -7.86
C GLN A 218 -29.93 -3.32 -9.08
N LEU A 219 -28.97 -4.26 -9.09
CA LEU A 219 -28.09 -4.45 -10.26
C LEU A 219 -28.86 -5.01 -11.48
N ASP A 220 -29.83 -5.88 -11.24
CA ASP A 220 -30.68 -6.43 -12.31
C ASP A 220 -31.63 -5.37 -12.84
N LEU A 221 -32.16 -4.50 -11.97
CA LEU A 221 -32.94 -3.34 -12.37
C LEU A 221 -32.15 -2.42 -13.31
N LEU A 222 -30.87 -2.15 -12.99
CA LEU A 222 -29.99 -1.37 -13.87
C LEU A 222 -29.84 -2.04 -15.25
N ALA A 223 -29.70 -3.36 -15.30
CA ALA A 223 -29.60 -4.11 -16.55
C ALA A 223 -30.89 -4.01 -17.39
N VAL A 224 -32.07 -4.10 -16.76
CA VAL A 224 -33.38 -3.92 -17.43
C VAL A 224 -33.54 -2.51 -18.00
N LEU A 225 -33.01 -1.49 -17.31
CA LEU A 225 -33.01 -0.10 -17.77
C LEU A 225 -31.98 0.20 -18.88
N GLY A 226 -31.19 -0.80 -19.29
CA GLY A 226 -30.12 -0.65 -20.27
C GLY A 226 -28.88 0.06 -19.71
N VAL A 227 -28.72 0.10 -18.38
CA VAL A 227 -27.59 0.73 -17.71
C VAL A 227 -26.53 -0.31 -17.32
N PRO A 228 -25.30 -0.23 -17.84
CA PRO A 228 -24.23 -1.13 -17.43
C PRO A 228 -23.87 -0.92 -15.96
N ALA A 229 -24.17 -1.91 -15.11
CA ALA A 229 -23.95 -1.86 -13.67
C ALA A 229 -22.50 -1.48 -13.29
N THR A 230 -21.50 -2.02 -14.00
CA THR A 230 -20.08 -1.75 -13.72
C THR A 230 -19.69 -0.29 -13.96
N LEU A 231 -20.26 0.36 -14.98
CA LEU A 231 -20.01 1.79 -15.24
C LEU A 231 -20.79 2.69 -14.28
N TRP A 232 -21.89 2.19 -13.71
CA TRP A 232 -22.67 2.91 -12.71
C TRP A 232 -22.07 2.85 -11.31
N THR A 233 -21.55 1.70 -10.89
CA THR A 233 -21.03 1.47 -9.53
C THR A 233 -19.51 1.53 -9.46
N PHE A 234 -18.83 0.65 -10.18
CA PHE A 234 -17.39 0.42 -10.04
C PHE A 234 -16.55 1.56 -10.61
N ALA A 235 -16.81 1.99 -11.85
CA ALA A 235 -15.96 2.97 -12.53
C ALA A 235 -15.80 4.33 -11.78
N PRO A 236 -16.87 5.00 -11.30
CA PRO A 236 -16.70 6.25 -10.56
C PRO A 236 -16.06 6.05 -9.19
N ALA A 237 -16.30 4.90 -8.53
CA ALA A 237 -15.69 4.57 -7.25
C ALA A 237 -14.19 4.26 -7.41
N LEU A 238 -13.81 3.51 -8.43
CA LEU A 238 -12.41 3.21 -8.75
C LEU A 238 -11.64 4.51 -9.02
N LEU A 239 -12.13 5.38 -9.90
CA LEU A 239 -11.46 6.64 -10.21
C LEU A 239 -11.29 7.50 -8.94
N ALA A 240 -12.34 7.63 -8.13
CA ALA A 240 -12.27 8.36 -6.87
C ALA A 240 -11.24 7.75 -5.91
N ALA A 241 -11.19 6.42 -5.79
CA ALA A 241 -10.27 5.73 -4.91
C ALA A 241 -8.80 5.87 -5.36
N LEU A 242 -8.54 5.73 -6.67
CA LEU A 242 -7.19 5.88 -7.24
C LEU A 242 -6.63 7.29 -7.08
N VAL A 243 -7.49 8.32 -7.09
CA VAL A 243 -7.08 9.70 -6.82
C VAL A 243 -6.93 9.96 -5.32
N ALA A 244 -7.85 9.42 -4.50
CA ALA A 244 -7.81 9.61 -3.05
C ALA A 244 -6.58 8.97 -2.40
N ALA A 245 -6.16 7.79 -2.86
CA ALA A 245 -5.07 7.02 -2.27
C ALA A 245 -3.73 7.79 -2.17
N PRO A 246 -3.12 8.28 -3.26
CA PRO A 246 -1.85 9.00 -3.18
C PRO A 246 -1.96 10.31 -2.38
N VAL A 247 -3.11 11.00 -2.47
CA VAL A 247 -3.35 12.23 -1.68
C VAL A 247 -3.38 11.93 -0.19
N LEU A 248 -4.10 10.88 0.23
CA LEU A 248 -4.17 10.47 1.63
C LEU A 248 -2.83 9.94 2.13
N THR A 249 -2.07 9.22 1.29
CA THR A 249 -0.71 8.79 1.65
C THR A 249 0.19 10.00 1.86
N ALA A 250 0.19 10.97 0.95
CA ALA A 250 0.97 12.20 1.10
C ALA A 250 0.62 12.95 2.41
N VAL A 251 -0.68 13.14 2.69
CA VAL A 251 -1.14 13.76 3.94
C VAL A 251 -0.67 12.96 5.16
N GLY A 252 -0.85 11.64 5.16
CA GLY A 252 -0.41 10.77 6.25
C GLY A 252 1.11 10.88 6.49
N THR A 253 1.91 10.77 5.43
CA THR A 253 3.37 10.89 5.53
C THR A 253 3.79 12.26 6.06
N ALA A 254 3.15 13.36 5.63
CA ALA A 254 3.42 14.69 6.14
C ALA A 254 3.10 14.81 7.65
N VAL A 255 1.99 14.21 8.10
CA VAL A 255 1.64 14.17 9.53
C VAL A 255 2.68 13.39 10.33
N ALA A 256 3.08 12.21 9.87
CA ALA A 256 4.09 11.41 10.55
C ALA A 256 5.44 12.12 10.66
N LEU A 257 5.89 12.76 9.58
CA LEU A 257 7.12 13.55 9.58
C LEU A 257 7.00 14.80 10.46
N GLY A 258 5.83 15.44 10.51
CA GLY A 258 5.57 16.56 11.42
C GLY A 258 5.64 16.15 12.89
N VAL A 259 5.06 14.99 13.24
CA VAL A 259 5.17 14.42 14.59
C VAL A 259 6.62 14.05 14.92
N GLY A 260 7.36 13.48 13.96
CA GLY A 260 8.77 13.19 14.13
C GLY A 260 9.63 14.43 14.40
N ALA A 261 9.31 15.56 13.76
CA ALA A 261 9.97 16.83 14.06
C ALA A 261 9.80 17.24 15.54
N VAL A 262 8.59 17.07 16.08
CA VAL A 262 8.27 17.42 17.48
C VAL A 262 8.98 16.48 18.45
N VAL A 263 9.01 15.18 18.15
CA VAL A 263 9.66 14.17 19.00
C VAL A 263 11.18 14.28 18.94
N GLY A 264 11.77 14.46 17.77
CA GLY A 264 13.23 14.59 17.60
C GLY A 264 13.79 15.94 18.02
N GLY A 265 12.97 16.99 18.06
CA GLY A 265 13.37 18.33 18.45
C GLY A 265 13.57 18.53 19.96
N PRO A 266 13.74 19.78 20.41
CA PRO A 266 14.05 20.11 21.80
C PRO A 266 12.95 19.72 22.80
N ALA A 267 11.71 19.58 22.34
CA ALA A 267 10.58 19.17 23.17
C ALA A 267 10.57 17.68 23.53
N GLY A 268 11.38 16.85 22.84
CA GLY A 268 11.43 15.41 23.05
C GLY A 268 12.84 14.93 23.35
N PHE A 269 13.54 14.45 22.32
CA PHE A 269 14.84 13.79 22.47
C PHE A 269 16.03 14.76 22.42
N ASP A 270 15.79 16.05 22.08
CA ASP A 270 16.80 17.09 21.89
C ASP A 270 17.93 16.65 20.93
N LEU A 271 17.55 15.87 19.91
CA LEU A 271 18.48 15.39 18.90
C LEU A 271 18.77 16.48 17.88
N MET A 272 17.76 17.29 17.51
CA MET A 272 17.85 18.23 16.40
C MET A 272 17.51 19.68 16.79
N PRO A 273 18.36 20.65 16.40
CA PRO A 273 18.06 22.07 16.50
C PRO A 273 16.82 22.46 15.66
N PRO A 274 16.07 23.51 16.05
CA PRO A 274 14.93 24.01 15.27
C PRO A 274 15.35 24.44 13.85
N GLY A 275 14.78 23.81 12.83
CA GLY A 275 14.96 24.19 11.42
C GLY A 275 15.86 23.24 10.61
N GLU A 276 16.84 22.57 11.23
CA GLU A 276 17.72 21.62 10.52
C GLU A 276 16.98 20.35 10.10
N TYR A 277 16.06 19.85 10.93
CA TYR A 277 15.27 18.64 10.64
C TYR A 277 14.62 18.68 9.25
N TRP A 278 13.95 19.80 8.92
CA TRP A 278 13.23 19.91 7.66
C TRP A 278 14.16 19.98 6.45
N ARG A 279 15.35 20.56 6.61
CA ARG A 279 16.36 20.58 5.54
C ARG A 279 16.83 19.15 5.22
N GLU A 280 17.20 18.38 6.24
CA GLU A 280 17.63 16.99 6.09
C GLU A 280 16.49 16.11 5.51
N VAL A 281 15.26 16.30 5.99
CA VAL A 281 14.10 15.57 5.44
C VAL A 281 13.81 15.95 3.99
N GLN A 282 13.91 17.23 3.63
CA GLN A 282 13.70 17.69 2.24
C GLN A 282 14.76 17.11 1.29
N GLU A 283 16.01 17.01 1.73
CA GLU A 283 17.08 16.38 0.97
C GLU A 283 16.73 14.93 0.59
N VAL A 284 16.08 14.20 1.50
CA VAL A 284 15.73 12.79 1.31
C VAL A 284 14.45 12.61 0.52
N VAL A 285 13.44 13.43 0.81
CA VAL A 285 12.09 13.24 0.31
C VAL A 285 11.89 13.91 -1.05
N LEU A 286 12.44 15.11 -1.25
CA LEU A 286 12.15 15.92 -2.43
C LEU A 286 13.29 15.93 -3.43
N THR A 287 14.54 15.80 -2.98
CA THR A 287 15.69 15.91 -3.88
C THR A 287 15.86 14.62 -4.66
N HIS A 288 15.84 14.74 -5.99
CA HIS A 288 16.20 13.63 -6.86
C HIS A 288 17.73 13.49 -6.88
N ARG A 289 18.24 12.33 -6.45
CA ARG A 289 19.69 12.09 -6.47
C ARG A 289 20.17 12.00 -7.93
N PRO A 290 21.16 12.80 -8.35
CA PRO A 290 21.73 12.70 -9.70
C PRO A 290 22.30 11.29 -9.92
N GLY A 291 21.88 10.63 -11.00
CA GLY A 291 22.27 9.25 -11.32
C GLY A 291 21.34 8.15 -10.82
N ALA A 292 20.37 8.45 -9.94
CA ALA A 292 19.34 7.49 -9.55
C ALA A 292 18.23 7.41 -10.59
N HIS A 293 17.65 6.22 -10.83
CA HIS A 293 16.48 6.09 -11.69
C HIS A 293 15.32 6.97 -11.18
N VAL A 294 14.65 7.69 -12.08
CA VAL A 294 13.49 8.57 -11.79
C VAL A 294 12.40 7.85 -10.99
N LEU A 295 12.25 6.53 -11.20
CA LEU A 295 11.28 5.70 -10.48
C LEU A 295 11.55 5.60 -8.97
N LYS A 296 12.78 5.89 -8.51
CA LYS A 296 13.15 5.91 -7.09
C LYS A 296 12.88 7.25 -6.41
N TRP A 297 12.40 8.25 -7.15
CA TRP A 297 12.04 9.53 -6.54
C TRP A 297 10.85 9.34 -5.60
N ALA A 298 11.00 9.70 -4.33
CA ALA A 298 10.04 9.35 -3.27
C ALA A 298 8.59 9.78 -3.56
N PRO A 299 8.31 10.96 -4.16
CA PRO A 299 6.95 11.32 -4.57
C PRO A 299 6.36 10.39 -5.63
N LEU A 300 7.17 9.91 -6.58
CA LEU A 300 6.71 8.93 -7.58
C LEU A 300 6.48 7.56 -6.94
N VAL A 301 7.36 7.15 -6.00
CA VAL A 301 7.17 5.93 -5.21
C VAL A 301 5.83 5.91 -4.50
N ASN A 302 5.50 7.01 -3.83
CA ASN A 302 4.19 7.19 -3.21
C ASN A 302 3.05 7.02 -4.23
N VAL A 303 3.11 7.72 -5.36
CA VAL A 303 2.05 7.67 -6.38
C VAL A 303 1.86 6.26 -6.93
N TYR A 304 2.90 5.61 -7.45
CA TYR A 304 2.71 4.32 -8.11
C TYR A 304 2.36 3.21 -7.12
N ARG A 305 2.94 3.19 -5.90
CA ARG A 305 2.61 2.18 -4.88
C ARG A 305 1.18 2.36 -4.40
N SER A 306 0.80 3.56 -3.97
CA SER A 306 -0.56 3.82 -3.44
C SER A 306 -1.64 3.60 -4.48
N VAL A 307 -1.41 3.97 -5.75
CA VAL A 307 -2.34 3.68 -6.85
C VAL A 307 -2.45 2.17 -7.10
N SER A 308 -1.33 1.43 -7.10
CA SER A 308 -1.34 -0.03 -7.35
C SER A 308 -2.04 -0.80 -6.24
N PHE A 309 -1.75 -0.47 -4.98
CA PHE A 309 -2.39 -1.06 -3.81
C PHE A 309 -3.90 -0.76 -3.78
N MET A 310 -4.29 0.46 -4.13
CA MET A 310 -5.70 0.84 -4.19
C MET A 310 -6.43 0.15 -5.35
N ALA A 311 -5.80 0.04 -6.52
CA ALA A 311 -6.35 -0.69 -7.65
C ALA A 311 -6.63 -2.15 -7.28
N ALA A 312 -5.66 -2.82 -6.65
CA ALA A 312 -5.81 -4.19 -6.17
C ALA A 312 -6.96 -4.31 -5.15
N THR A 313 -7.02 -3.42 -4.17
CA THR A 313 -8.09 -3.36 -3.16
C THR A 313 -9.47 -3.24 -3.81
N MET A 314 -9.63 -2.31 -4.77
CA MET A 314 -10.91 -2.09 -5.44
C MET A 314 -11.31 -3.27 -6.34
N LEU A 315 -10.36 -3.89 -7.03
CA LEU A 315 -10.60 -5.07 -7.86
C LEU A 315 -11.05 -6.27 -7.00
N ILE A 316 -10.40 -6.50 -5.86
CA ILE A 316 -10.76 -7.56 -4.92
C ILE A 316 -12.13 -7.27 -4.30
N ALA A 317 -12.37 -6.04 -3.84
CA ALA A 317 -13.68 -5.65 -3.30
C ALA A 317 -14.81 -5.87 -4.31
N GLN A 318 -14.58 -5.54 -5.58
CA GLN A 318 -15.51 -5.81 -6.68
C GLN A 318 -15.71 -7.31 -6.93
N ALA A 319 -14.64 -8.10 -6.91
CA ALA A 319 -14.71 -9.54 -7.11
C ALA A 319 -15.50 -10.23 -5.97
N CYS A 320 -15.24 -9.87 -4.72
CA CYS A 320 -15.95 -10.38 -3.56
C CYS A 320 -17.44 -10.01 -3.59
N ALA A 321 -17.76 -8.74 -3.91
CA ALA A 321 -19.14 -8.27 -3.98
C ALA A 321 -19.98 -8.98 -5.05
N ARG A 322 -19.35 -9.43 -6.13
CA ARG A 322 -20.02 -10.11 -7.25
C ARG A 322 -19.83 -11.63 -7.27
N TRP A 323 -19.15 -12.19 -6.27
CA TRP A 323 -18.89 -13.62 -6.17
C TRP A 323 -20.20 -14.42 -6.12
N GLN A 324 -21.18 -13.96 -5.32
CA GLN A 324 -22.51 -14.56 -5.25
C GLN A 324 -23.53 -13.75 -6.05
N ARG A 325 -24.02 -14.31 -7.17
CA ARG A 325 -25.06 -13.65 -7.99
C ARG A 325 -26.42 -13.49 -7.29
N ARG A 326 -26.68 -14.25 -6.22
CA ARG A 326 -27.91 -14.19 -5.42
C ARG A 326 -27.57 -14.11 -3.93
N ALA A 327 -26.84 -13.07 -3.55
CA ALA A 327 -26.56 -12.78 -2.16
C ALA A 327 -27.87 -12.42 -1.43
N GLN A 328 -28.00 -12.80 -0.16
CA GLN A 328 -29.06 -12.32 0.71
C GLN A 328 -28.50 -11.24 1.65
N PRO A 329 -29.31 -10.32 2.20
CA PRO A 329 -28.81 -9.25 3.07
C PRO A 329 -27.95 -9.75 4.25
N ARG A 330 -28.25 -10.95 4.77
CA ARG A 330 -27.47 -11.60 5.83
C ARG A 330 -26.03 -11.97 5.45
N HIS A 331 -25.71 -12.12 4.15
CA HIS A 331 -24.35 -12.46 3.69
C HIS A 331 -23.46 -11.23 3.52
N VAL A 332 -24.03 -10.03 3.53
CA VAL A 332 -23.28 -8.78 3.25
C VAL A 332 -22.14 -8.54 4.24
N PRO A 333 -22.29 -8.73 5.56
CA PRO A 333 -21.17 -8.59 6.49
C PRO A 333 -19.99 -9.53 6.18
N PHE A 334 -20.28 -10.77 5.79
CA PHE A 334 -19.25 -11.76 5.41
C PHE A 334 -18.51 -11.34 4.12
N ILE A 335 -19.21 -10.75 3.16
CA ILE A 335 -18.60 -10.23 1.93
C ILE A 335 -17.67 -9.05 2.25
N ILE A 336 -18.09 -8.14 3.15
CA ILE A 336 -17.28 -7.01 3.59
C ILE A 336 -15.99 -7.51 4.24
N THR A 337 -16.08 -8.42 5.22
CA THR A 337 -14.89 -8.93 5.92
C THR A 337 -13.95 -9.68 4.98
N SER A 338 -14.50 -10.51 4.08
CA SER A 338 -13.69 -11.23 3.08
C SER A 338 -12.96 -10.28 2.14
N ALA A 339 -13.64 -9.22 1.66
CA ALA A 339 -13.03 -8.21 0.80
C ALA A 339 -11.88 -7.50 1.50
N VAL A 340 -12.03 -7.13 2.77
CA VAL A 340 -10.98 -6.46 3.55
C VAL A 340 -9.78 -7.39 3.75
N VAL A 341 -9.99 -8.62 4.23
CA VAL A 341 -8.90 -9.57 4.49
C VAL A 341 -8.12 -9.90 3.22
N LEU A 342 -8.82 -10.21 2.12
CA LEU A 342 -8.19 -10.51 0.84
C LEU A 342 -7.43 -9.30 0.28
N SER A 343 -7.99 -8.09 0.44
CA SER A 343 -7.30 -6.86 0.02
C SER A 343 -6.02 -6.64 0.83
N CYS A 344 -6.06 -6.81 2.16
CA CYS A 344 -4.87 -6.66 3.01
C CYS A 344 -3.77 -7.68 2.64
N LEU A 345 -4.13 -8.94 2.41
CA LEU A 345 -3.18 -9.97 1.97
C LEU A 345 -2.56 -9.63 0.61
N ALA A 346 -3.38 -9.15 -0.34
CA ALA A 346 -2.89 -8.74 -1.65
C ALA A 346 -1.97 -7.51 -1.57
N VAL A 347 -2.28 -6.54 -0.70
CA VAL A 347 -1.42 -5.38 -0.45
C VAL A 347 -0.07 -5.82 0.09
N LEU A 348 -0.02 -6.73 1.07
CA LEU A 348 1.24 -7.24 1.62
C LEU A 348 2.07 -8.00 0.56
N PHE A 349 1.43 -8.79 -0.28
CA PHE A 349 2.11 -9.49 -1.38
C PHE A 349 2.64 -8.51 -2.43
N LEU A 350 1.85 -7.51 -2.80
CA LEU A 350 2.28 -6.45 -3.73
C LEU A 350 3.42 -5.63 -3.14
N ASP A 351 3.37 -5.33 -1.84
CA ASP A 351 4.42 -4.59 -1.16
C ASP A 351 5.76 -5.32 -1.25
N TRP A 352 5.77 -6.62 -0.92
CA TRP A 352 6.93 -7.49 -1.12
C TRP A 352 7.41 -7.49 -2.58
N ALA A 353 6.50 -7.63 -3.55
CA ALA A 353 6.86 -7.63 -4.97
C ALA A 353 7.47 -6.29 -5.41
N PHE A 354 6.94 -5.17 -4.93
CA PHE A 354 7.50 -3.85 -5.20
C PHE A 354 8.86 -3.66 -4.53
N SER A 355 9.06 -4.14 -3.29
CA SER A 355 10.36 -4.04 -2.63
C SER A 355 11.42 -4.86 -3.38
N GLN A 356 11.07 -6.05 -3.89
CA GLN A 356 11.95 -6.84 -4.76
C GLN A 356 12.28 -6.11 -6.07
N ALA A 357 11.29 -5.50 -6.72
CA ALA A 357 11.51 -4.72 -7.93
C ALA A 357 12.37 -3.46 -7.67
N TYR A 358 12.14 -2.79 -6.54
CA TYR A 358 12.87 -1.60 -6.12
C TYR A 358 14.37 -1.87 -5.92
N VAL A 359 14.73 -3.01 -5.34
CA VAL A 359 16.12 -3.46 -5.17
C VAL A 359 16.77 -3.76 -6.52
N ARG A 360 16.10 -4.52 -7.41
CA ARG A 360 16.66 -4.90 -8.73
C ARG A 360 16.92 -3.74 -9.67
N LEU A 361 16.27 -2.59 -9.45
CA LEU A 361 16.51 -1.38 -10.23
C LEU A 361 17.92 -0.79 -10.01
N ASP A 362 18.68 -1.22 -8.99
CA ASP A 362 20.09 -0.78 -8.80
C ASP A 362 21.09 -1.49 -9.73
N ASP A 363 20.78 -2.69 -10.23
CA ASP A 363 21.75 -3.53 -10.93
C ASP A 363 22.05 -3.08 -12.38
N THR A 364 21.32 -2.08 -12.90
CA THR A 364 21.41 -1.72 -14.33
C THR A 364 22.55 -0.74 -14.65
N HIS A 365 23.11 -0.06 -13.63
CA HIS A 365 24.17 0.95 -13.85
C HIS A 365 25.53 0.60 -13.20
N LEU A 366 25.58 -0.29 -12.21
CA LEU A 366 26.83 -0.70 -11.57
C LEU A 366 27.51 -1.89 -12.26
N ILE A 367 26.76 -2.78 -12.92
CA ILE A 367 27.31 -3.96 -13.60
C ILE A 367 27.88 -3.61 -15.00
N ALA A 368 27.47 -2.48 -15.59
CA ALA A 368 27.97 -2.07 -16.90
C ALA A 368 29.33 -1.34 -16.86
N ALA A 369 29.79 -0.89 -15.68
CA ALA A 369 31.00 -0.07 -15.55
C ALA A 369 32.10 -0.68 -14.68
N ALA A 370 31.84 -1.73 -13.91
CA ALA A 370 32.86 -2.36 -13.08
C ALA A 370 33.02 -3.83 -13.48
N ASP A 371 34.08 -4.13 -14.22
CA ASP A 371 34.69 -5.46 -14.17
C ASP A 371 35.26 -5.62 -12.74
N PRO A 372 34.64 -6.43 -11.87
CA PRO A 372 35.06 -6.55 -10.47
C PRO A 372 36.47 -7.11 -10.33
N ALA A 373 36.99 -7.78 -11.37
CA ALA A 373 38.31 -8.39 -11.39
C ALA A 373 39.44 -7.40 -11.75
N ALA A 374 39.12 -6.22 -12.28
CA ALA A 374 40.10 -5.18 -12.63
C ALA A 374 40.43 -4.28 -11.43
N MET A 375 39.43 -3.92 -10.61
CA MET A 375 39.58 -3.00 -9.48
C MET A 375 40.47 -3.55 -8.34
N TYR A 376 40.54 -4.88 -8.20
CA TYR A 376 41.40 -5.54 -7.20
C TYR A 376 42.84 -5.76 -7.66
N ARG A 377 43.17 -5.44 -8.93
CA ARG A 377 44.44 -5.83 -9.55
C ARG A 377 45.51 -4.72 -9.52
N ASP A 378 45.12 -3.47 -9.31
CA ASP A 378 46.07 -2.34 -9.29
C ASP A 378 45.60 -1.18 -8.36
N PRO A 379 46.20 -1.00 -7.17
CA PRO A 379 45.85 0.08 -6.23
C PRO A 379 46.16 1.50 -6.74
N SER A 380 47.01 1.64 -7.77
CA SER A 380 47.36 2.94 -8.35
C SER A 380 46.24 3.51 -9.25
N SER A 381 45.40 2.63 -9.80
CA SER A 381 44.25 3.02 -10.64
C SER A 381 43.12 3.71 -9.86
N ALA A 382 43.02 3.49 -8.54
CA ALA A 382 42.02 4.14 -7.70
C ALA A 382 42.28 5.65 -7.55
N VAL A 383 43.55 6.07 -7.56
CA VAL A 383 43.95 7.48 -7.47
C VAL A 383 43.69 8.21 -8.79
N GLU A 384 43.95 7.55 -9.92
CA GLU A 384 43.64 8.07 -11.27
C GLU A 384 42.12 8.19 -11.48
N TYR A 385 41.33 7.26 -10.95
CA TYR A 385 39.86 7.29 -11.01
C TYR A 385 39.26 8.41 -10.14
N MET A 386 39.88 8.75 -9.01
CA MET A 386 39.47 9.90 -8.19
C MET A 386 39.86 11.24 -8.85
N ALA A 387 40.95 11.27 -9.62
CA ALA A 387 41.37 12.45 -10.40
C ALA A 387 40.42 12.70 -11.59
N ASP A 388 40.06 11.66 -12.34
CA ASP A 388 39.08 11.76 -13.44
C ASP A 388 37.67 12.13 -12.95
N ALA A 389 37.28 11.67 -11.75
CA ALA A 389 36.01 12.05 -11.13
C ALA A 389 35.97 13.52 -10.68
N ALA A 390 37.12 14.11 -10.32
CA ALA A 390 37.24 15.52 -9.98
C ALA A 390 37.15 16.44 -11.22
N ASP A 391 37.66 15.99 -12.37
CA ASP A 391 37.58 16.72 -13.64
C ASP A 391 36.17 16.72 -14.26
N ALA A 392 35.31 15.80 -13.83
CA ALA A 392 33.91 15.73 -14.25
C ALA A 392 32.98 16.73 -13.52
N LEU A 393 33.48 17.51 -12.56
CA LEU A 393 32.70 18.49 -11.80
C LEU A 393 32.54 19.84 -12.57
N PRO A 394 31.40 20.54 -12.42
CA PRO A 394 31.20 21.89 -12.95
C PRO A 394 32.26 22.88 -12.44
N GLU A 395 32.63 23.89 -13.24
CA GLU A 395 33.74 24.83 -12.93
C GLU A 395 33.61 25.55 -11.58
N ALA A 396 32.40 25.75 -11.07
CA ALA A 396 32.17 26.37 -9.76
C ALA A 396 32.63 25.50 -8.58
N ASP A 397 32.49 24.18 -8.69
CA ASP A 397 32.85 23.21 -7.65
C ASP A 397 34.35 22.85 -7.71
N ARG A 398 35.01 23.09 -8.87
CA ARG A 398 36.45 22.91 -9.07
C ARG A 398 37.31 23.90 -8.30
N ALA A 399 36.80 25.09 -8.00
CA ALA A 399 37.54 26.11 -7.25
C ALA A 399 37.54 25.80 -5.74
N GLU A 400 36.41 25.35 -5.20
CA GLU A 400 36.25 24.95 -3.80
C GLU A 400 37.11 23.70 -3.48
N TYR A 401 37.18 22.76 -4.42
CA TYR A 401 38.05 21.57 -4.30
C TYR A 401 39.56 21.88 -4.39
N ARG A 402 39.94 22.99 -5.03
CA ARG A 402 41.35 23.38 -5.22
C ARG A 402 41.89 24.14 -4.01
N ASP A 403 41.07 24.99 -3.41
CA ASP A 403 41.43 25.75 -2.20
C ASP A 403 41.56 24.84 -0.97
N GLU A 404 40.77 23.76 -0.86
CA GLU A 404 40.87 22.80 0.25
C GLU A 404 42.10 21.86 0.14
N TYR A 405 42.71 21.76 -1.05
CA TYR A 405 43.89 20.94 -1.31
C TYR A 405 45.22 21.71 -1.22
N ASP A 406 45.22 23.02 -1.47
CA ASP A 406 46.43 23.86 -1.42
C ASP A 406 46.78 24.36 0.01
N ASP A 407 45.85 24.30 0.97
CA ASP A 407 46.09 24.72 2.37
C ASP A 407 46.56 23.58 3.29
N ALA A 408 46.70 22.37 2.75
CA ALA A 408 47.22 21.21 3.47
C ALA A 408 48.68 20.94 3.08
N ASP A 409 49.60 21.48 3.88
CA ASP A 409 51.05 21.26 3.86
C ASP A 409 51.42 19.78 4.15
N THR A 410 50.99 18.88 3.27
CA THR A 410 51.02 17.42 3.44
C THR A 410 51.80 16.71 2.33
N GLN A 411 52.62 17.43 1.57
CA GLN A 411 53.50 16.83 0.57
C GLN A 411 54.77 16.16 1.15
N ASN A 412 54.97 16.15 2.47
CA ASN A 412 56.14 15.53 3.11
C ASN A 412 55.85 14.42 4.14
N VAL A 413 54.63 13.90 4.24
CA VAL A 413 54.32 12.77 5.16
C VAL A 413 53.94 11.47 4.42
N ALA A 414 53.72 11.52 3.11
CA ALA A 414 53.25 10.35 2.35
C ALA A 414 54.34 9.46 1.73
N VAL A 415 55.64 9.80 1.87
CA VAL A 415 56.72 9.08 1.14
C VAL A 415 57.66 8.23 2.01
N ASP A 416 57.69 8.40 3.34
CA ASP A 416 58.59 7.60 4.21
C ASP A 416 57.87 6.60 5.16
N GLY A 417 56.53 6.52 5.14
CA GLY A 417 55.75 5.65 6.04
C GLY A 417 55.29 4.30 5.46
N PHE A 418 55.41 4.10 4.14
CA PHE A 418 54.86 2.93 3.43
C PHE A 418 55.91 1.89 2.99
N GLY A 419 57.10 1.89 3.59
CA GLY A 419 58.16 0.91 3.32
C GLY A 419 57.97 -0.48 3.95
N GLY A 420 56.87 -0.73 4.66
CA GLY A 420 56.66 -1.94 5.47
C GLY A 420 55.55 -2.89 5.04
N PHE A 421 54.85 -2.64 3.92
CA PHE A 421 53.66 -3.40 3.52
C PHE A 421 53.86 -4.33 2.30
N SER A 422 55.10 -4.72 1.98
CA SER A 422 55.40 -5.66 0.89
C SER A 422 55.44 -7.14 1.29
N GLU A 423 55.14 -7.50 2.55
CA GLU A 423 55.16 -8.90 3.02
C GLU A 423 53.83 -9.36 3.63
N LEU A 424 52.74 -9.31 2.88
CA LEU A 424 51.51 -10.03 3.22
C LEU A 424 50.87 -10.61 1.94
N ARG A 425 51.42 -11.73 1.46
CA ARG A 425 50.68 -12.63 0.56
C ARG A 425 49.71 -13.48 1.39
N PRO A 426 48.44 -13.66 0.98
CA PRO A 426 47.57 -14.65 1.61
C PRO A 426 48.13 -16.06 1.33
N ALA A 427 48.23 -16.89 2.37
CA ALA A 427 48.55 -18.31 2.23
C ALA A 427 47.43 -18.99 1.43
N SER A 428 47.77 -19.47 0.23
CA SER A 428 46.92 -20.38 -0.54
C SER A 428 46.94 -21.75 0.14
N ASP A 429 45.77 -22.26 0.54
CA ASP A 429 45.58 -23.67 0.86
C ASP A 429 45.85 -24.51 -0.41
N SER A 430 47.05 -25.07 -0.49
CA SER A 430 47.39 -26.18 -1.37
C SER A 430 46.99 -27.48 -0.68
N LEU A 431 45.87 -28.06 -1.11
CA LEU A 431 45.58 -29.47 -0.92
C LEU A 431 46.58 -30.28 -1.75
N ASP A 432 47.61 -30.80 -1.08
CA ASP A 432 48.52 -31.80 -1.64
C ASP A 432 47.77 -33.12 -1.79
N LEU A 433 47.39 -33.43 -3.03
CA LEU A 433 47.11 -34.79 -3.48
C LEU A 433 48.42 -35.31 -4.10
N GLU A 434 49.18 -36.09 -3.32
CA GLU A 434 50.15 -37.02 -3.89
C GLU A 434 49.59 -38.45 -3.87
N ASP A 435 49.64 -38.99 -5.07
CA ASP A 435 49.26 -40.31 -5.54
C ASP A 435 50.35 -41.34 -5.15
N GLY A 436 49.99 -42.59 -4.81
CA GLY A 436 51.03 -43.60 -4.57
C GLY A 436 50.69 -44.91 -3.86
N GLY A 437 49.72 -45.68 -4.39
CA GLY A 437 49.88 -47.13 -4.65
C GLY A 437 49.95 -48.16 -3.51
N GLY A 438 49.00 -49.12 -3.54
CA GLY A 438 49.33 -50.56 -3.53
C GLY A 438 48.78 -51.43 -2.39
N GLY A 439 48.07 -52.51 -2.77
CA GLY A 439 47.81 -53.72 -1.97
C GLY A 439 46.45 -53.73 -1.26
N ASP A 440 45.38 -54.35 -1.77
CA ASP A 440 45.08 -55.79 -1.88
C ASP A 440 44.54 -56.43 -0.58
N ASP A 441 43.53 -57.30 -0.77
CA ASP A 441 42.79 -58.14 0.19
C ASP A 441 41.91 -57.41 1.24
N GLY A 442 40.65 -57.76 1.52
CA GLY A 442 39.90 -58.98 1.30
C GLY A 442 39.12 -59.31 2.60
N GLY A 443 37.80 -59.49 2.51
CA GLY A 443 37.02 -60.24 3.50
C GLY A 443 36.29 -59.48 4.62
N GLY A 444 34.96 -59.52 4.58
CA GLY A 444 34.19 -60.39 5.48
C GLY A 444 33.86 -59.91 6.92
N GLU A 445 32.58 -60.08 7.23
CA GLU A 445 31.96 -60.39 8.54
C GLU A 445 31.64 -59.24 9.51
N ASP A 446 30.33 -58.98 9.60
CA ASP A 446 29.45 -59.18 10.78
C ASP A 446 29.99 -58.89 12.19
N VAL A 447 29.15 -58.22 12.99
CA VAL A 447 28.60 -58.70 14.28
C VAL A 447 28.22 -57.52 15.20
N ASP A 448 26.94 -57.53 15.57
CA ASP A 448 26.27 -57.14 16.82
C ASP A 448 26.79 -55.99 17.71
N GLY A 449 25.85 -55.06 17.96
CA GLY A 449 25.14 -54.98 19.23
C GLY A 449 25.95 -54.82 20.51
N MET A 450 25.73 -53.71 21.21
CA MET A 450 25.35 -53.79 22.62
C MET A 450 24.69 -52.49 23.09
N ASP A 451 23.65 -52.71 23.89
CA ASP A 451 22.77 -51.79 24.57
C ASP A 451 23.42 -50.93 25.69
N ASP A 452 22.56 -50.02 26.17
CA ASP A 452 22.36 -49.59 27.56
C ASP A 452 23.04 -48.30 28.11
N GLU A 453 22.12 -47.36 28.39
CA GLU A 453 21.92 -46.58 29.63
C GLU A 453 23.13 -46.01 30.38
N ILE A 454 23.16 -44.67 30.51
CA ILE A 454 22.68 -43.89 31.69
C ILE A 454 22.47 -42.43 31.28
#